data_AF-A0AAI9MRC1-F1
#
_entry.id   AF-A0AAI9MRC1-F1
#
_cell.length_a   1.000
_cell.length_b   1.000
_cell.length_c   1.000
_cell.angle_alpha   90.00
_cell.angle_beta   90.00
_cell.angle_gamma   90.00
#
_symmetry.space_group_name_H-M   'P 1'
#
loop_
_entity.id
_entity.type
_entity.pdbx_description
1 polymer ?
#
loop_
_entity_poly.entity_id
_entity_poly.type
_entity_poly.pdbx_seq_one_letter_code
_entity_poly.pdbx_strand_id
1 'polypeptide(L)'
;MAHIVTLNTPSREDWLSQLADVVTDPDELLHLLNIDADEKLLAGRDARRLFALRVPRAFIARMEKGNPDDPLLRQVLTSQEEFVAAPGYSTDPLEEQHSVVPGLLHKYRNRAL
;
A
#
# COMPACT_ATOMS: atom_id res chain seq x y z
N MET A 1 -37.92 -26.58 16.54
CA MET A 1 -36.76 -27.06 15.76
C MET A 1 -35.66 -26.04 15.94
N ALA A 2 -34.53 -26.42 16.54
CA ALA A 2 -33.44 -25.47 16.80
C ALA A 2 -32.75 -25.16 15.48
N HIS A 3 -32.77 -23.87 15.08
CA HIS A 3 -31.94 -23.37 14.00
C HIS A 3 -30.49 -23.39 14.49
N ILE A 4 -29.72 -24.36 14.01
CA ILE A 4 -28.27 -24.37 14.19
C ILE A 4 -27.71 -23.26 13.31
N VAL A 5 -27.35 -22.14 13.92
CA VAL A 5 -26.56 -21.10 13.25
C VAL A 5 -25.16 -21.67 13.09
N THR A 6 -24.79 -22.02 11.86
CA THR A 6 -23.40 -22.36 11.52
C THR A 6 -22.56 -21.13 11.75
N LEU A 7 -21.82 -21.08 12.85
CA LEU A 7 -20.76 -20.10 13.06
C LEU A 7 -19.68 -20.39 12.02
N ASN A 8 -19.64 -19.60 10.96
CA ASN A 8 -18.52 -19.58 10.03
C ASN A 8 -17.37 -18.90 10.78
N THR A 9 -16.61 -19.68 11.56
CA THR A 9 -15.42 -19.17 12.25
C THR A 9 -14.39 -18.83 11.17
N PRO A 10 -14.10 -17.53 10.90
CA PRO A 10 -12.98 -17.20 10.04
C PRO A 10 -11.74 -17.86 10.63
N SER A 11 -10.89 -18.44 9.79
CA SER A 11 -9.69 -19.09 10.31
C SER A 11 -8.92 -18.03 11.08
N ARG A 12 -8.45 -18.37 12.28
CA ARG A 12 -7.95 -17.42 13.28
C ARG A 12 -6.76 -16.56 12.79
N GLU A 13 -6.24 -16.86 11.59
CA GLU A 13 -5.00 -16.37 11.02
C GLU A 13 -5.13 -15.93 9.55
N ASP A 14 -6.35 -15.71 9.02
CA ASP A 14 -6.54 -15.30 7.61
C ASP A 14 -5.74 -14.05 7.23
N TRP A 15 -5.54 -13.12 8.17
CA TRP A 15 -4.75 -11.92 7.96
C TRP A 15 -3.25 -12.20 7.87
N LEU A 16 -2.73 -13.23 8.55
CA LEU A 16 -1.33 -13.66 8.45
C LEU A 16 -1.08 -14.24 7.05
N SER A 17 -2.00 -15.07 6.57
CA SER A 17 -1.96 -15.61 5.20
C SER A 17 -2.00 -14.49 4.17
N GLN A 18 -2.88 -13.50 4.33
CA GLN A 18 -2.94 -12.33 3.44
C GLN A 18 -1.67 -11.48 3.48
N LEU A 19 -1.02 -11.35 4.64
CA LEU A 19 0.23 -10.61 4.77
C LEU A 19 1.43 -11.36 4.17
N ALA A 20 1.40 -12.69 4.21
CA ALA A 20 2.42 -13.54 3.59
C ALA A 20 2.29 -13.60 2.06
N ASP A 21 1.08 -13.56 1.52
CA ASP A 21 0.75 -13.62 0.09
C ASP A 21 0.50 -12.22 -0.53
N VAL A 22 1.22 -11.20 -0.05
CA VAL A 22 1.15 -9.86 -0.66
C VAL A 22 1.87 -9.83 -2.01
N VAL A 23 1.32 -9.09 -2.97
CA VAL A 23 2.01 -8.76 -4.22
C VAL A 23 3.06 -7.70 -3.93
N THR A 24 4.30 -7.97 -4.32
CA THR A 24 5.46 -7.07 -4.14
C THR A 24 6.10 -6.62 -5.45
N ASP A 25 5.68 -7.20 -6.56
CA ASP A 25 6.14 -6.87 -7.90
C ASP A 25 5.08 -6.02 -8.63
N PRO A 26 5.40 -4.78 -9.05
CA PRO A 26 4.52 -3.98 -9.88
C PRO A 26 4.04 -4.72 -11.14
N ASP A 27 4.88 -5.57 -11.73
CA ASP A 27 4.56 -6.25 -12.98
C ASP A 27 3.48 -7.32 -12.76
N GLU A 28 3.56 -8.05 -11.64
CA GLU A 28 2.51 -8.97 -11.20
C GLU A 28 1.20 -8.22 -10.97
N LEU A 29 1.24 -7.06 -10.29
CA LEU A 29 0.04 -6.25 -10.02
C LEU A 29 -0.64 -5.79 -11.32
N LEU A 30 0.13 -5.24 -12.27
CA LEU A 30 -0.40 -4.78 -13.55
C LEU A 30 -0.99 -5.94 -14.37
N HIS A 31 -0.34 -7.10 -14.34
CA HIS A 31 -0.83 -8.29 -15.01
C HIS A 31 -2.15 -8.79 -14.41
N LEU A 32 -2.28 -8.85 -13.08
CA LEU A 32 -3.52 -9.26 -12.39
C LEU A 32 -4.72 -8.35 -12.73
N LEU A 33 -4.43 -7.09 -13.06
CA LEU A 33 -5.39 -6.06 -13.42
C LEU A 33 -5.61 -5.91 -14.92
N ASN A 34 -4.93 -6.68 -15.77
CA ASN A 34 -5.01 -6.61 -17.24
C ASN A 34 -4.61 -5.22 -17.80
N ILE A 35 -3.58 -4.59 -17.24
CA ILE A 35 -3.08 -3.26 -17.64
C ILE A 35 -1.55 -3.26 -17.84
N ASP A 36 -0.95 -4.43 -18.08
CA ASP A 36 0.49 -4.62 -18.27
C ASP A 36 1.07 -3.93 -19.51
N ALA A 37 0.23 -3.44 -20.42
CA ALA A 37 0.62 -2.69 -21.60
C ALA A 37 0.65 -1.15 -21.41
N ASP A 38 0.27 -0.62 -20.24
CA ASP A 38 0.21 0.83 -20.01
C ASP A 38 1.62 1.44 -19.81
N GLU A 39 2.16 2.06 -20.86
CA GLU A 39 3.51 2.65 -20.86
C GLU A 39 3.78 3.64 -19.72
N LYS A 40 2.77 4.40 -19.25
CA LYS A 40 2.95 5.36 -18.17
C LYS A 40 3.14 4.66 -16.83
N LEU A 41 2.34 3.63 -16.56
CA LEU A 41 2.49 2.82 -15.35
C LEU A 41 3.80 2.03 -15.36
N LEU A 42 4.20 1.53 -16.54
CA LEU A 42 5.49 0.86 -16.73
C LEU A 42 6.69 1.78 -16.41
N ALA A 43 6.61 3.06 -16.78
CA ALA A 43 7.66 4.04 -16.48
C ALA A 43 7.85 4.31 -14.97
N GLY A 44 6.84 4.01 -14.15
CA GLY A 44 6.88 4.17 -12.69
C GLY A 44 7.53 3.02 -11.92
N ARG A 45 7.87 1.90 -12.56
CA ARG A 45 8.37 0.68 -11.90
C ARG A 45 9.59 0.91 -11.01
N ASP A 46 10.52 1.75 -11.46
CA ASP A 46 11.75 2.05 -10.70
C ASP A 46 11.48 2.84 -9.41
N ALA A 47 10.35 3.55 -9.30
CA ALA A 47 9.99 4.31 -8.11
C ALA A 47 9.67 3.44 -6.89
N ARG A 48 9.52 2.12 -7.08
CA ARG A 48 9.45 1.15 -5.97
C ARG A 48 10.67 1.18 -5.05
N ARG A 49 11.80 1.73 -5.52
CA ARG A 49 13.00 1.95 -4.69
C ARG A 49 12.83 3.04 -3.63
N LEU A 50 11.89 3.96 -3.85
CA LEU A 50 11.51 4.99 -2.90
C LEU A 50 10.49 4.44 -1.89
N PHE A 51 9.49 3.71 -2.40
CA PHE A 51 8.43 3.12 -1.59
C PHE A 51 8.17 1.67 -2.03
N ALA A 52 8.40 0.71 -1.13
CA ALA A 52 8.23 -0.71 -1.45
C ALA A 52 6.74 -1.05 -1.64
N LEU A 53 6.42 -1.76 -2.73
CA LEU A 53 5.07 -2.26 -2.99
C LEU A 53 4.76 -3.46 -2.09
N ARG A 54 3.65 -3.41 -1.34
CA ARG A 54 3.10 -4.56 -0.59
C ARG A 54 1.57 -4.49 -0.59
N VAL A 55 0.92 -5.22 -1.50
CA VAL A 55 -0.52 -5.13 -1.69
C VAL A 55 -1.19 -6.50 -1.48
N PRO A 56 -2.03 -6.68 -0.45
CA PRO A 56 -2.77 -7.92 -0.27
C PRO A 56 -3.71 -8.21 -1.45
N ARG A 57 -3.82 -9.47 -1.87
CA ARG A 57 -4.72 -9.86 -2.97
C ARG A 57 -6.19 -9.48 -2.74
N ALA A 58 -6.64 -9.46 -1.49
CA ALA A 58 -7.98 -9.01 -1.12
C ALA A 58 -8.21 -7.51 -1.38
N PHE A 59 -7.16 -6.69 -1.34
CA PHE A 59 -7.22 -5.28 -1.72
C PHE A 59 -7.23 -5.13 -3.25
N ILE A 60 -6.41 -5.89 -3.96
CA ILE A 60 -6.39 -5.94 -5.44
C ILE A 60 -7.75 -6.35 -6.00
N ALA A 61 -8.44 -7.29 -5.35
CA ALA A 61 -9.76 -7.76 -5.77
C ALA A 61 -10.85 -6.65 -5.75
N ARG A 62 -10.59 -5.51 -5.12
CA ARG A 62 -11.49 -4.35 -5.10
C ARG A 62 -11.23 -3.36 -6.24
N MET A 63 -10.12 -3.52 -6.96
CA MET A 63 -9.75 -2.68 -8.10
C MET A 63 -10.54 -3.08 -9.34
N GLU A 64 -10.85 -2.10 -10.18
CA GLU A 64 -11.44 -2.33 -11.49
C GLU A 64 -10.36 -2.81 -12.49
N LYS A 65 -10.54 -4.01 -13.03
CA LYS A 65 -9.63 -4.55 -14.05
C LYS A 65 -9.76 -3.78 -15.36
N GLY A 66 -8.63 -3.54 -16.03
CA GLY A 66 -8.56 -2.77 -17.27
C GLY A 66 -8.64 -1.26 -17.07
N ASN A 67 -8.75 -0.78 -15.82
CA ASN A 67 -8.81 0.65 -15.51
C ASN A 67 -7.46 1.13 -14.92
N PRO A 68 -6.59 1.77 -15.72
CA PRO A 68 -5.33 2.33 -15.23
C PRO A 68 -5.52 3.51 -14.27
N ASP A 69 -6.70 4.13 -14.26
CA ASP A 69 -7.06 5.26 -13.40
C ASP A 69 -7.80 4.84 -12.12
N ASP A 70 -7.85 3.53 -11.81
CA ASP A 70 -8.49 3.01 -10.61
C ASP A 70 -7.93 3.71 -9.33
N PRO A 71 -8.79 4.26 -8.47
CA PRO A 71 -8.35 5.06 -7.33
C PRO A 71 -7.62 4.24 -6.25
N LEU A 72 -7.86 2.93 -6.16
CA LEU A 72 -7.12 2.05 -5.24
C LEU A 72 -5.75 1.70 -5.82
N LEU A 73 -5.65 1.49 -7.13
CA LEU A 73 -4.37 1.29 -7.82
C LEU A 73 -3.45 2.50 -7.63
N ARG A 74 -3.97 3.71 -7.84
CA ARG A 74 -3.21 4.97 -7.69
C ARG A 74 -2.70 5.24 -6.28
N GLN A 75 -3.24 4.57 -5.26
CA GLN A 75 -2.76 4.69 -3.88
C GLN A 75 -1.55 3.80 -3.58
N VAL A 76 -1.35 2.73 -4.35
CA VAL A 76 -0.36 1.69 -4.03
C VAL A 76 0.73 1.56 -5.07
N LEU A 77 0.43 1.83 -6.34
CA LEU A 77 1.40 1.74 -7.42
C LEU A 77 2.20 3.05 -7.48
N THR A 78 3.52 2.94 -7.43
CA THR A 78 4.43 4.08 -7.56
C THR A 78 4.44 4.61 -8.98
N SER A 79 4.54 5.93 -9.14
CA SER A 79 4.64 6.59 -10.44
C SER A 79 6.04 7.17 -10.67
N GLN A 80 6.36 7.54 -11.92
CA GLN A 80 7.60 8.24 -12.24
C GLN A 80 7.67 9.63 -11.57
N GLU A 81 6.51 10.23 -11.28
CA GLU A 81 6.41 11.55 -10.66
C GLU A 81 6.99 11.57 -9.23
N GLU A 82 7.08 10.42 -8.56
CA GLU A 82 7.71 10.30 -7.23
C GLU A 82 9.19 10.70 -7.22
N PHE A 83 9.87 10.70 -8.37
CA PHE A 83 11.25 11.18 -8.49
C PHE A 83 11.37 12.70 -8.56
N VAL A 84 10.25 13.41 -8.72
CA VAL A 84 10.25 14.86 -8.87
C VAL A 84 10.50 15.51 -7.51
N ALA A 85 11.72 15.98 -7.31
CA ALA A 85 12.03 16.84 -6.17
C ALA A 85 11.35 18.20 -6.36
N ALA A 86 10.42 18.54 -5.47
CA ALA A 86 9.71 19.81 -5.50
C ALA A 86 10.36 20.83 -4.54
N PRO A 87 10.52 22.10 -4.94
CA PRO A 87 11.01 23.15 -4.05
C PRO A 87 10.18 23.25 -2.76
N GLY A 88 10.86 23.30 -1.61
CA GLY A 88 10.23 23.37 -0.29
C GLY A 88 9.86 22.01 0.32
N TYR A 89 10.05 20.90 -0.40
CA TYR A 89 9.84 19.56 0.16
C TYR A 89 11.07 19.14 0.97
N SER A 90 10.83 18.40 2.06
CA SER A 90 11.86 17.89 2.97
C SER A 90 11.57 16.42 3.27
N THR A 91 12.59 15.67 3.67
CA THR A 91 12.46 14.29 4.15
C THR A 91 11.87 14.20 5.56
N ASP A 92 11.84 15.31 6.30
CA ASP A 92 11.18 15.44 7.60
C ASP A 92 10.35 16.74 7.67
N PRO A 93 9.23 16.82 6.92
CA PRO A 93 8.43 18.06 6.86
C PRO A 93 7.66 18.34 8.15
N LEU A 94 7.53 17.35 9.03
CA LEU A 94 6.83 17.46 10.31
C LEU A 94 7.78 17.57 11.51
N GLU A 95 9.10 17.54 11.29
CA GLU A 95 10.14 17.57 12.33
C GLU A 95 9.97 16.45 13.37
N GLU A 96 9.67 15.23 12.91
CA GLU A 96 9.30 14.08 13.74
C GLU A 96 10.48 13.14 14.03
N GLN A 97 11.60 13.31 13.33
CA GLN A 97 12.77 12.44 13.53
C GLN A 97 13.56 12.78 14.81
N HIS A 98 13.29 13.93 15.44
CA HIS A 98 13.93 14.38 16.67
C HIS A 98 13.13 13.96 17.90
N SER A 99 13.33 12.72 18.34
CA SER A 99 12.61 12.13 19.49
C SER A 99 13.54 11.84 20.66
N VAL A 100 13.01 11.95 21.89
CA VAL A 100 13.78 11.70 23.14
C VAL A 100 14.21 10.24 23.25
N VAL A 101 13.39 9.32 22.70
CA VAL A 101 13.65 7.88 22.64
C VAL A 101 13.31 7.40 21.21
N PRO A 102 14.08 6.46 20.62
CA PRO A 102 13.75 5.89 19.33
C PRO A 102 12.34 5.29 19.31
N GLY A 103 11.55 5.66 18.30
CA GLY A 103 10.18 5.18 18.11
C GLY A 103 9.12 5.82 19.00
N LEU A 104 9.44 6.91 19.72
CA LEU A 104 8.47 7.68 20.50
C LEU A 104 8.49 9.17 20.13
N LEU A 105 7.47 9.64 19.44
CA LEU A 105 7.30 11.04 19.09
C LEU A 105 6.39 11.75 20.11
N HIS A 106 6.94 12.71 20.87
CA HIS A 106 6.20 13.51 21.86
C HIS A 106 6.14 15.00 21.51
N LYS A 107 5.70 15.33 20.29
CA LYS A 107 5.57 16.72 19.82
C LYS A 107 4.47 17.52 20.53
N TYR A 108 3.46 16.85 21.07
CA TYR A 108 2.28 17.48 21.65
C TYR A 108 2.18 17.21 23.14
N ARG A 109 1.88 18.24 23.94
CA ARG A 109 1.88 18.20 25.41
C ARG A 109 1.19 16.97 26.02
N ASN A 110 0.04 16.56 25.49
CA ASN A 110 -0.83 15.54 26.10
C ASN A 110 -0.97 14.25 25.26
N ARG A 111 -0.14 14.03 24.24
CA ARG A 111 -0.20 12.81 23.40
C ARG A 111 1.16 12.48 22.80
N ALA A 112 1.42 11.19 22.58
CA ALA A 112 2.58 10.70 21.86
C ALA A 112 2.16 9.75 20.72
N LEU A 113 3.04 9.57 19.75
CA LEU A 113 2.96 8.60 18.64
C LEU A 113 4.10 7.60 18.76
#